data_AF-A0A954QJF0-F1
#
_entry.id   AF-A0A954QJF0-F1
#
_cell.length_a   1.000
_cell.length_b   1.000
_cell.length_c   1.000
_cell.angle_alpha   90.00
_cell.angle_beta   90.00
_cell.angle_gamma   90.00
#
_symmetry.space_group_name_H-M   'P 1'
#
loop_
_entity.id
_entity.type
_entity.pdbx_description
1 polymer ?
#
loop_
_entity_poly.entity_id
_entity_poly.type
_entity_poly.pdbx_seq_one_letter_code
_entity_poly.pdbx_strand_id
1 'polypeptide(L)'
;GLWSADDVGGEILLNGTPVGNGQRGGFTNLSEFEIAGYLGDTFLPGVNTLGFQITNGGEADNPTGFRVEGLVAFARAGNGLAGDFNGNGTLDAADIDLLSAAVRNGTGGANFDLNTDGNVDDGDRQIWINDLKKTYAGDANLDGEFNSTDFVEVFQAGEYEDGVAGNSTWATGDWNGDAEFDSGDFVAAFQAGGFEQGPRAGVAAVPEPSSMLLFALGLLPLLPARRKRS
;
A
#
# COMPACT_ATOMS: atom_id res chain seq x y z
N GLY A 1 5.39 19.54 -14.30
CA GLY A 1 5.86 20.88 -13.91
C GLY A 1 6.95 21.33 -14.86
N LEU A 2 7.46 22.54 -14.67
CA LEU A 2 8.58 23.09 -15.44
C LEU A 2 9.72 23.45 -14.48
N TRP A 3 10.97 23.19 -14.87
CA TRP A 3 12.12 23.56 -14.05
C TRP A 3 13.37 23.93 -14.87
N SER A 4 14.24 24.74 -14.29
CA SER A 4 15.54 25.09 -14.87
C SER A 4 16.51 25.53 -13.79
N ALA A 5 17.79 25.29 -14.01
CA ALA A 5 18.88 25.94 -13.29
C ALA A 5 19.75 26.75 -14.27
N ASP A 6 20.70 27.52 -13.75
CA ASP A 6 21.62 28.26 -14.62
C ASP A 6 22.58 27.34 -15.38
N ASP A 7 23.24 26.43 -14.66
CA ASP A 7 24.13 25.43 -15.25
C ASP A 7 23.40 24.14 -15.62
N VAL A 8 23.91 23.48 -16.66
CA VAL A 8 23.40 22.20 -17.14
C VAL A 8 23.90 21.02 -16.28
N GLY A 9 23.17 19.91 -16.30
CA GLY A 9 23.57 18.67 -15.61
C GLY A 9 22.87 18.41 -14.28
N GLY A 10 21.86 19.19 -13.93
CA GLY A 10 20.98 18.89 -12.80
C GLY A 10 20.00 17.75 -13.07
N GLU A 11 19.50 17.13 -12.01
CA GLU A 11 18.53 16.02 -12.03
C GLU A 11 17.47 16.21 -10.93
N ILE A 12 16.28 15.66 -11.15
CA ILE A 12 15.24 15.60 -10.13
C ILE A 12 15.37 14.27 -9.39
N LEU A 13 15.28 14.34 -8.06
CA LEU A 13 15.28 13.17 -7.20
C LEU A 13 13.93 13.05 -6.49
N LEU A 14 13.42 11.83 -6.44
CA LEU A 14 12.30 11.49 -5.57
C LEU A 14 12.82 10.55 -4.49
N ASN A 15 12.69 10.96 -3.23
CA ASN A 15 13.21 10.24 -2.06
C ASN A 15 14.70 9.89 -2.20
N GLY A 16 15.48 10.80 -2.80
CA GLY A 16 16.91 10.61 -3.06
C GLY A 16 17.26 9.76 -4.29
N THR A 17 16.27 9.25 -5.02
CA THR A 17 16.47 8.44 -6.24
C THR A 17 16.24 9.28 -7.49
N PRO A 18 17.16 9.30 -8.47
CA PRO A 18 16.97 9.99 -9.75
C PRO A 18 15.74 9.48 -10.52
N VAL A 19 14.92 10.38 -11.05
CA VAL A 19 13.70 10.03 -11.81
C VAL A 19 13.82 10.22 -13.32
N GLY A 20 15.03 10.52 -13.83
CA GLY A 20 15.30 10.68 -15.26
C GLY A 20 14.67 11.95 -15.85
N ASN A 21 14.44 12.96 -15.03
CA ASN A 21 13.90 14.27 -15.41
C ASN A 21 14.99 15.35 -15.41
N GLY A 22 16.17 14.99 -15.91
CA GLY A 22 17.31 15.89 -16.04
C GLY A 22 17.00 17.18 -16.81
N GLN A 23 17.71 18.24 -16.43
CA GLN A 23 17.55 19.56 -17.03
C GLN A 23 17.96 19.58 -18.50
N ARG A 24 17.18 20.30 -19.32
CA ARG A 24 17.39 20.58 -20.75
C ARG A 24 17.53 22.09 -20.97
N GLY A 25 18.78 22.55 -21.16
CA GLY A 25 19.09 23.97 -21.41
C GLY A 25 19.48 24.75 -20.14
N GLY A 26 19.55 26.08 -20.23
CA GLY A 26 19.94 26.96 -19.11
C GLY A 26 18.76 27.73 -18.51
N PHE A 27 19.02 28.75 -17.68
CA PHE A 27 18.02 29.41 -16.81
C PHE A 27 16.75 29.95 -17.51
N THR A 28 16.85 30.29 -18.81
CA THR A 28 15.71 30.81 -19.59
C THR A 28 14.94 29.72 -20.34
N ASN A 29 15.47 28.50 -20.40
CA ASN A 29 14.85 27.36 -21.08
C ASN A 29 14.34 26.35 -20.06
N LEU A 30 13.04 26.37 -19.82
CA LEU A 30 12.38 25.49 -18.86
C LEU A 30 12.25 24.06 -19.42
N SER A 31 12.62 23.10 -18.59
CA SER A 31 12.48 21.66 -18.86
C SER A 31 11.18 21.17 -18.28
N GLU A 32 10.36 20.53 -19.10
CA GLU A 32 9.18 19.82 -18.61
C GLU A 32 9.59 18.56 -17.86
N PHE A 33 8.92 18.33 -16.73
CA PHE A 33 9.07 17.10 -15.97
C PHE A 33 7.71 16.58 -15.50
N GLU A 34 7.58 15.26 -15.53
CA GLU A 34 6.47 14.52 -14.94
C GLU A 34 7.04 13.33 -14.18
N ILE A 35 6.51 13.07 -13.00
CA ILE A 35 6.84 11.89 -12.20
C ILE A 35 5.53 11.13 -12.04
N ALA A 36 5.36 10.07 -12.81
CA ALA A 36 4.17 9.25 -12.79
C ALA A 36 4.42 7.99 -11.94
N GLY A 37 3.52 7.74 -10.97
CA GLY A 37 3.62 6.57 -10.08
C GLY A 37 3.54 5.23 -10.82
N TYR A 38 3.01 5.19 -12.04
CA TYR A 38 2.82 3.95 -12.82
C TYR A 38 4.12 3.42 -13.47
N LEU A 39 5.26 4.09 -13.30
CA LEU A 39 6.55 3.74 -13.90
C LEU A 39 7.59 3.26 -12.85
N GLY A 40 7.17 2.41 -11.91
CA GLY A 40 8.07 1.76 -10.94
C GLY A 40 8.25 2.53 -9.63
N ASP A 41 7.13 2.83 -8.98
CA ASP A 41 6.92 3.02 -7.52
C ASP A 41 8.00 3.80 -6.74
N THR A 42 8.41 4.97 -7.25
CA THR A 42 9.36 5.83 -6.52
C THR A 42 8.68 6.67 -5.42
N PHE A 43 7.35 6.81 -5.48
CA PHE A 43 6.55 7.46 -4.43
C PHE A 43 6.24 6.45 -3.33
N LEU A 44 6.59 6.78 -2.09
CA LEU A 44 6.31 5.98 -0.90
C LEU A 44 5.00 6.43 -0.25
N PRO A 45 4.34 5.57 0.55
CA PRO A 45 3.28 6.03 1.45
C PRO A 45 3.77 7.17 2.37
N GLY A 46 2.90 8.15 2.62
CA GLY A 46 3.21 9.26 3.52
C GLY A 46 4.00 10.39 2.87
N VAL A 47 4.99 10.93 3.60
CA VAL A 47 5.75 12.13 3.18
C VAL A 47 6.81 11.74 2.17
N ASN A 48 6.69 12.30 0.96
CA ASN A 48 7.71 12.17 -0.08
C ASN A 48 8.54 13.44 -0.19
N THR A 49 9.82 13.29 -0.50
CA THR A 49 10.72 14.42 -0.75
C THR A 49 11.02 14.53 -2.23
N LEU A 50 10.66 15.68 -2.81
CA LEU A 50 11.06 16.06 -4.16
C LEU A 50 12.30 16.95 -4.08
N GLY A 51 13.43 16.42 -4.53
CA GLY A 51 14.72 17.11 -4.57
C GLY A 51 15.07 17.60 -5.97
N PHE A 52 15.69 18.76 -6.05
CA PHE A 52 16.28 19.28 -7.28
C PHE A 52 17.79 19.40 -7.06
N GLN A 53 18.56 18.54 -7.71
CA GLN A 53 20.01 18.63 -7.68
C GLN A 53 20.45 19.57 -8.78
N ILE A 54 21.12 20.65 -8.39
CA ILE A 54 21.65 21.68 -9.28
C ILE A 54 23.16 21.79 -9.06
N THR A 55 23.88 22.15 -10.12
CA THR A 55 25.30 22.46 -10.05
C THR A 55 25.47 23.97 -10.19
N ASN A 56 26.46 24.53 -9.50
CA ASN A 56 26.94 25.87 -9.77
C ASN A 56 28.30 25.74 -10.48
N GLY A 57 28.34 26.09 -11.75
CA GLY A 57 29.54 25.99 -12.58
C GLY A 57 30.48 27.18 -12.38
N GLY A 58 31.78 26.97 -12.53
CA GLY A 58 32.80 28.04 -12.48
C GLY A 58 33.47 28.22 -11.11
N GLU A 59 34.56 29.00 -11.08
CA GLU A 59 35.37 29.28 -9.87
C GLU A 59 35.13 30.67 -9.27
N ALA A 60 34.27 31.48 -9.88
CA ALA A 60 33.94 32.83 -9.41
C ALA A 60 32.65 32.81 -8.58
N ASP A 61 32.47 33.79 -7.68
CA ASP A 61 31.21 34.00 -6.96
C ASP A 61 30.07 34.29 -7.94
N ASN A 62 29.34 33.25 -8.36
CA ASN A 62 28.15 33.33 -9.18
C ASN A 62 26.94 32.78 -8.42
N PRO A 63 25.83 33.53 -8.32
CA PRO A 63 24.61 32.99 -7.73
C PRO A 63 23.97 32.00 -8.69
N THR A 64 23.74 30.76 -8.24
CA THR A 64 22.99 29.78 -9.02
C THR A 64 21.54 30.21 -9.17
N GLY A 65 21.08 30.35 -10.41
CA GLY A 65 19.66 30.47 -10.70
C GLY A 65 18.95 29.14 -10.53
N PHE A 66 17.86 29.09 -9.77
CA PHE A 66 16.94 27.95 -9.72
C PHE A 66 15.51 28.46 -9.91
N ARG A 67 14.75 27.79 -10.78
CA ARG A 67 13.37 28.16 -11.08
C ARG A 67 12.53 26.92 -11.27
N VAL A 68 11.36 26.93 -10.65
CA VAL A 68 10.31 25.93 -10.84
C VAL A 68 9.00 26.64 -11.09
N GLU A 69 8.27 26.20 -12.11
CA GLU A 69 6.97 26.75 -12.47
C GLU A 69 5.93 25.66 -12.65
N GLY A 70 4.66 25.99 -12.37
CA GLY A 70 3.56 25.05 -12.55
C GLY A 70 3.79 23.72 -11.81
N LEU A 71 4.44 23.77 -10.64
CA LEU A 71 4.55 22.60 -9.78
C LEU A 71 3.15 22.30 -9.26
N VAL A 72 2.61 21.19 -9.76
CA VAL A 72 1.37 20.63 -9.26
C VAL A 72 1.68 19.21 -8.85
N ALA A 73 1.31 18.88 -7.61
CA ALA A 73 1.34 17.53 -7.11
C ALA A 73 -0.11 17.11 -6.87
N PHE A 74 -0.48 15.97 -7.42
CA PHE A 74 -1.74 15.32 -7.10
C PHE A 74 -1.42 14.13 -6.23
N ALA A 75 -1.90 14.14 -5.00
CA ALA A 75 -2.09 12.91 -4.27
C ALA A 75 -3.50 12.44 -4.60
N ARG A 76 -3.64 11.21 -5.11
CA ARG A 76 -4.88 10.52 -4.84
C ARG A 76 -4.81 10.15 -3.38
N ALA A 77 -5.75 10.67 -2.58
CA ALA A 77 -6.15 9.92 -1.41
C ALA A 77 -6.60 8.58 -2.00
N GLY A 78 -5.76 7.56 -1.88
CA GLY A 78 -6.28 6.23 -2.04
C GLY A 78 -7.49 6.20 -1.12
N ASN A 79 -8.63 5.73 -1.61
CA ASN A 79 -9.39 4.83 -0.75
C ASN A 79 -8.51 3.58 -0.60
N GLY A 80 -7.29 3.75 -0.06
CA GLY A 80 -6.30 2.72 0.11
C GLY A 80 -6.99 1.74 0.99
N LEU A 81 -7.15 0.52 0.49
CA LEU A 81 -7.64 -0.55 1.33
C LEU A 81 -6.77 -0.51 2.58
N ALA A 82 -7.37 -0.48 3.76
CA ALA A 82 -6.57 -0.56 4.97
C ALA A 82 -5.68 -1.81 4.85
N GLY A 83 -4.38 -1.65 5.09
CA GLY A 83 -3.38 -2.69 4.86
C GLY A 83 -2.75 -2.73 3.47
N ASP A 84 -3.14 -1.88 2.51
CA ASP A 84 -2.46 -1.73 1.21
C ASP A 84 -1.28 -0.75 1.40
N PHE A 85 -0.11 -1.31 1.66
CA PHE A 85 1.08 -0.56 2.06
C PHE A 85 1.95 -0.17 0.86
N ASN A 86 1.81 -0.83 -0.28
CA ASN A 86 2.50 -0.42 -1.51
C ASN A 86 1.63 0.52 -2.39
N GLY A 87 0.34 0.67 -2.08
CA GLY A 87 -0.59 1.57 -2.77
C GLY A 87 -1.03 1.05 -4.13
N ASN A 88 -0.90 -0.25 -4.40
CA ASN A 88 -1.24 -0.87 -5.69
C ASN A 88 -2.75 -1.13 -5.84
N GLY A 89 -3.55 -0.92 -4.78
CA GLY A 89 -4.99 -1.07 -4.77
C GLY A 89 -5.47 -2.50 -4.49
N THR A 90 -4.57 -3.41 -4.12
CA THR A 90 -4.87 -4.79 -3.74
C THR A 90 -4.26 -5.11 -2.37
N LEU A 91 -4.81 -6.10 -1.67
CA LEU A 91 -4.18 -6.65 -0.46
C LEU A 91 -3.51 -7.96 -0.86
N ASP A 92 -2.19 -7.96 -0.99
CA ASP A 92 -1.39 -9.08 -1.47
C ASP A 92 -0.18 -9.39 -0.56
N ALA A 93 0.66 -10.35 -0.98
CA ALA A 93 1.80 -10.80 -0.18
C ALA A 93 2.81 -9.66 0.07
N ALA A 94 2.96 -8.73 -0.88
CA ALA A 94 3.90 -7.62 -0.74
C ALA A 94 3.50 -6.68 0.39
N ASP A 95 2.21 -6.55 0.69
CA ASP A 95 1.74 -5.74 1.81
C ASP A 95 2.07 -6.35 3.17
N ILE A 96 1.79 -7.65 3.36
CA ILE A 96 2.11 -8.32 4.62
C ILE A 96 3.63 -8.49 4.80
N ASP A 97 4.40 -8.57 3.71
CA ASP A 97 5.87 -8.50 3.75
C ASP A 97 6.35 -7.13 4.24
N LEU A 98 5.77 -6.03 3.73
CA LEU A 98 6.08 -4.66 4.17
C LEU A 98 5.73 -4.47 5.65
N LEU A 99 4.57 -4.96 6.10
CA LEU A 99 4.18 -4.91 7.51
C LEU A 99 5.11 -5.74 8.39
N SER A 100 5.46 -6.96 7.98
CA SER A 100 6.37 -7.83 8.75
C SER A 100 7.77 -7.20 8.85
N ALA A 101 8.26 -6.59 7.78
CA ALA A 101 9.51 -5.82 7.82
C ALA A 101 9.43 -4.59 8.75
N ALA A 102 8.30 -3.89 8.77
CA ALA A 102 8.07 -2.75 9.68
C ALA A 102 8.11 -3.19 11.16
N VAL A 103 7.43 -4.29 11.48
CA VAL A 103 7.42 -4.92 12.81
C VAL A 103 8.83 -5.33 13.23
N ARG A 104 9.57 -6.09 12.39
CA ARG A 104 10.93 -6.55 12.68
C ARG A 104 11.91 -5.41 12.96
N ASN A 105 11.85 -4.37 12.14
CA ASN A 105 12.78 -3.24 12.25
C ASN A 105 12.38 -2.26 13.37
N GLY A 106 11.20 -2.41 13.98
CA GLY A 106 10.64 -1.42 14.89
C GLY A 106 10.46 -0.05 14.22
N THR A 107 10.22 -0.06 12.91
CA THR A 107 10.06 1.13 12.08
C THR A 107 8.66 1.16 11.51
N GLY A 108 7.95 2.27 11.63
CA GLY A 108 6.62 2.41 11.03
C GLY A 108 5.92 3.66 11.53
N GLY A 109 5.24 4.36 10.63
CA GLY A 109 4.35 5.46 11.02
C GLY A 109 2.97 4.95 11.42
N ALA A 110 2.06 5.87 11.71
CA ALA A 110 0.65 5.58 11.97
C ALA A 110 -0.10 4.85 10.82
N ASN A 111 0.58 4.60 9.69
CA ASN A 111 0.04 3.80 8.60
C ASN A 111 0.13 2.29 8.87
N PHE A 112 1.16 1.80 9.58
CA PHE A 112 1.33 0.37 9.89
C PHE A 112 0.66 -0.06 11.21
N ASP A 113 0.32 0.90 12.07
CA ASP A 113 -0.45 0.68 13.32
C ASP A 113 -1.95 0.51 12.97
N LEU A 114 -2.34 -0.73 12.68
CA LEU A 114 -3.67 -1.13 12.24
C LEU A 114 -4.64 -1.28 13.41
N ASN A 115 -4.16 -1.64 14.60
CA ASN A 115 -4.98 -1.78 15.79
C ASN A 115 -5.15 -0.45 16.57
N THR A 116 -4.41 0.59 16.19
CA THR A 116 -4.39 1.94 16.81
C THR A 116 -3.97 1.93 18.28
N ASP A 117 -3.08 1.03 18.67
CA ASP A 117 -2.54 0.96 20.04
C ASP A 117 -1.26 1.79 20.23
N GLY A 118 -0.73 2.36 19.15
CA GLY A 118 0.45 3.21 19.13
C GLY A 118 1.76 2.44 18.94
N ASN A 119 1.72 1.12 18.81
CA ASN A 119 2.87 0.28 18.46
C ASN A 119 2.65 -0.34 17.08
N VAL A 120 3.75 -0.72 16.42
CA VAL A 120 3.71 -1.51 15.18
C VAL A 120 4.28 -2.87 15.52
N ASP A 121 3.41 -3.85 15.76
CA ASP A 121 3.79 -5.17 16.25
C ASP A 121 2.94 -6.32 15.64
N ASP A 122 3.06 -7.53 16.19
CA ASP A 122 2.31 -8.69 15.69
C ASP A 122 0.79 -8.49 15.81
N GLY A 123 0.33 -7.65 16.73
CA GLY A 123 -1.08 -7.24 16.82
C GLY A 123 -1.58 -6.65 15.51
N ASP A 124 -0.77 -5.87 14.81
CA ASP A 124 -1.14 -5.32 13.49
C ASP A 124 -1.14 -6.40 12.41
N ARG A 125 -0.18 -7.33 12.45
CA ARG A 125 -0.16 -8.48 11.52
C ARG A 125 -1.44 -9.30 11.67
N GLN A 126 -1.90 -9.51 12.89
CA GLN A 126 -3.18 -10.20 13.14
C GLN A 126 -4.37 -9.44 12.54
N ILE A 127 -4.41 -8.10 12.62
CA ILE A 127 -5.47 -7.31 11.96
C ILE A 127 -5.40 -7.47 10.44
N TRP A 128 -4.20 -7.41 9.85
CA TRP A 128 -4.04 -7.57 8.41
C TRP A 128 -4.54 -8.94 7.93
N ILE A 129 -4.11 -10.03 8.58
CA ILE A 129 -4.45 -11.41 8.23
C ILE A 129 -5.95 -11.68 8.44
N ASN A 130 -6.47 -11.37 9.63
CA ASN A 130 -7.80 -11.82 10.05
C ASN A 130 -8.93 -10.89 9.59
N ASP A 131 -8.72 -9.58 9.63
CA ASP A 131 -9.80 -8.60 9.47
C ASP A 131 -9.79 -7.94 8.10
N LEU A 132 -8.61 -7.61 7.57
CA LEU A 132 -8.45 -6.92 6.30
C LEU A 132 -8.45 -7.90 5.12
N LYS A 133 -7.44 -8.78 5.06
CA LYS A 133 -7.31 -9.77 3.99
C LYS A 133 -8.29 -10.93 4.17
N LYS A 134 -8.64 -11.25 5.42
CA LYS A 134 -9.53 -12.38 5.78
C LYS A 134 -8.99 -13.70 5.22
N THR A 135 -7.73 -13.96 5.47
CA THR A 135 -7.00 -15.18 5.08
C THR A 135 -6.56 -15.93 6.35
N TYR A 136 -5.80 -17.00 6.24
CA TYR A 136 -5.18 -17.72 7.35
C TYR A 136 -3.67 -17.53 7.35
N ALA A 137 -3.03 -17.56 8.53
CA ALA A 137 -1.61 -17.85 8.57
C ALA A 137 -1.38 -19.25 7.96
N GLY A 138 -0.49 -19.34 6.98
CA GLY A 138 -0.30 -20.56 6.18
C GLY A 138 -0.83 -20.50 4.75
N ASP A 139 -1.74 -19.58 4.43
CA ASP A 139 -2.28 -19.38 3.07
C ASP A 139 -1.27 -18.57 2.24
N ALA A 140 -0.33 -19.27 1.61
CA ALA A 140 0.83 -18.69 0.94
C ALA A 140 0.44 -17.98 -0.37
N ASN A 141 -0.56 -18.51 -1.07
CA ASN A 141 -1.04 -17.95 -2.35
C ASN A 141 -2.16 -16.90 -2.18
N LEU A 142 -2.62 -16.70 -0.94
CA LEU A 142 -3.65 -15.75 -0.53
C LEU A 142 -5.02 -15.99 -1.21
N ASP A 143 -5.37 -17.25 -1.45
CA ASP A 143 -6.65 -17.65 -2.06
C ASP A 143 -7.82 -17.76 -1.07
N GLY A 144 -7.53 -17.58 0.22
CA GLY A 144 -8.50 -17.62 1.32
C GLY A 144 -8.55 -18.95 2.05
N GLU A 145 -7.75 -19.94 1.64
CA GLU A 145 -7.63 -21.26 2.25
C GLU A 145 -6.21 -21.52 2.73
N PHE A 146 -6.04 -22.17 3.87
CA PHE A 146 -4.76 -22.78 4.23
C PHE A 146 -4.88 -24.30 4.10
N ASN A 147 -4.29 -24.87 3.06
CA ASN A 147 -4.37 -26.29 2.77
C ASN A 147 -3.07 -26.83 2.15
N SER A 148 -3.09 -28.08 1.67
CA SER A 148 -1.89 -28.71 1.08
C SER A 148 -1.30 -28.02 -0.16
N THR A 149 -2.05 -27.18 -0.88
CA THR A 149 -1.52 -26.43 -2.05
C THR A 149 -0.53 -25.36 -1.63
N ASP A 150 -0.73 -24.73 -0.47
CA ASP A 150 0.20 -23.75 0.08
C ASP A 150 1.56 -24.37 0.40
N PHE A 151 1.55 -25.58 0.96
CA PHE A 151 2.79 -26.32 1.19
C PHE A 151 3.53 -26.63 -0.11
N VAL A 152 2.81 -26.99 -1.17
CA VAL A 152 3.44 -27.22 -2.48
C VAL A 152 4.07 -25.92 -3.00
N GLU A 153 3.46 -24.76 -2.78
CA GLU A 153 3.98 -23.46 -3.18
C GLU A 153 5.27 -23.09 -2.43
N VAL A 154 5.25 -23.10 -1.09
CA VAL A 154 6.42 -22.71 -0.29
C VAL A 154 7.59 -23.70 -0.42
N PHE A 155 7.33 -25.00 -0.55
CA PHE A 155 8.40 -25.98 -0.76
C PHE A 155 9.00 -25.94 -2.18
N GLN A 156 8.29 -25.36 -3.16
CA GLN A 156 8.89 -25.09 -4.47
C GLN A 156 9.87 -23.91 -4.44
N ALA A 157 9.68 -22.95 -3.54
CA ALA A 157 10.64 -21.86 -3.32
C ALA A 157 11.98 -22.38 -2.78
N GLY A 158 11.92 -23.43 -1.94
CA GLY A 158 13.11 -24.13 -1.45
C GLY A 158 13.85 -23.43 -0.31
N GLU A 159 13.16 -22.55 0.42
CA GLU A 159 13.72 -21.72 1.49
C GLU A 159 13.59 -22.37 2.88
N TYR A 160 12.90 -23.52 2.98
CA TYR A 160 12.71 -24.23 4.24
C TYR A 160 14.05 -24.69 4.85
N GLU A 161 14.41 -24.13 6.00
CA GLU A 161 15.62 -24.48 6.75
C GLU A 161 16.89 -24.46 5.86
N ASP A 162 16.95 -23.51 4.91
CA ASP A 162 18.04 -23.44 3.91
C ASP A 162 19.33 -22.79 4.46
N GLY A 163 19.23 -22.09 5.59
CA GLY A 163 20.31 -21.38 6.26
C GLY A 163 20.70 -20.05 5.61
N VAL A 164 19.87 -19.50 4.72
CA VAL A 164 20.05 -18.21 4.06
C VAL A 164 19.23 -17.15 4.78
N ALA A 165 19.89 -16.36 5.62
CA ALA A 165 19.17 -15.39 6.44
C ALA A 165 18.40 -14.33 5.63
N GLY A 166 17.14 -14.11 5.97
CA GLY A 166 16.29 -13.02 5.53
C GLY A 166 15.84 -13.11 4.07
N ASN A 167 15.83 -14.30 3.48
CA ASN A 167 15.35 -14.49 2.10
C ASN A 167 13.85 -14.83 2.00
N SER A 168 13.19 -15.13 3.11
CA SER A 168 11.80 -15.59 3.09
C SER A 168 10.80 -14.44 3.11
N THR A 169 9.69 -14.65 2.40
CA THR A 169 8.51 -13.78 2.27
C THR A 169 7.27 -14.58 2.67
N TRP A 170 6.12 -13.93 2.82
CA TRP A 170 4.86 -14.62 3.10
C TRP A 170 4.57 -15.76 2.11
N ALA A 171 4.78 -15.49 0.81
CA ALA A 171 4.52 -16.44 -0.26
C ALA A 171 5.54 -17.59 -0.32
N THR A 172 6.69 -17.43 0.33
CA THR A 172 7.74 -18.46 0.39
C THR A 172 7.89 -19.11 1.77
N GLY A 173 7.13 -18.65 2.76
CA GLY A 173 6.90 -19.37 4.02
C GLY A 173 7.06 -18.56 5.32
N ASP A 174 7.41 -17.26 5.26
CA ASP A 174 7.54 -16.35 6.43
C ASP A 174 6.15 -15.98 7.00
N TRP A 175 5.48 -16.94 7.64
CA TRP A 175 4.15 -16.76 8.21
C TRP A 175 4.20 -16.17 9.62
N ASN A 176 5.32 -16.33 10.32
CA ASN A 176 5.53 -15.75 11.64
C ASN A 176 6.07 -14.29 11.56
N GLY A 177 6.61 -13.87 10.41
CA GLY A 177 7.08 -12.52 10.16
C GLY A 177 8.54 -12.27 10.60
N ASP A 178 9.39 -13.28 10.75
CA ASP A 178 10.80 -13.17 11.13
C ASP A 178 11.81 -13.18 9.96
N ALA A 179 11.31 -13.31 8.72
CA ALA A 179 12.06 -13.38 7.46
C ALA A 179 12.77 -14.71 7.17
N GLU A 180 12.48 -15.75 7.94
CA GLU A 180 12.91 -17.12 7.67
C GLU A 180 11.70 -17.99 7.35
N PHE A 181 11.90 -19.10 6.64
CA PHE A 181 10.92 -20.16 6.54
C PHE A 181 11.44 -21.39 7.28
N ASP A 182 10.96 -21.59 8.49
CA ASP A 182 11.42 -22.66 9.35
C ASP A 182 10.28 -23.34 10.13
N SER A 183 10.64 -24.20 11.08
CA SER A 183 9.63 -24.87 11.92
C SER A 183 8.76 -23.92 12.76
N GLY A 184 9.22 -22.71 13.04
CA GLY A 184 8.49 -21.64 13.71
C GLY A 184 7.27 -21.17 12.93
N ASP A 185 7.35 -21.08 11.60
CA ASP A 185 6.22 -20.72 10.74
C ASP A 185 5.11 -21.77 10.77
N PHE A 186 5.49 -23.05 10.75
CA PHE A 186 4.52 -24.13 10.93
C PHE A 186 3.85 -24.03 12.30
N VAL A 187 4.62 -23.80 13.37
CA VAL A 187 4.06 -23.64 14.71
C VAL A 187 3.07 -22.47 14.73
N ALA A 188 3.43 -21.31 14.17
CA ALA A 188 2.56 -20.14 14.10
C ALA A 188 1.27 -20.41 13.32
N ALA A 189 1.38 -20.97 12.10
CA ALA A 189 0.24 -21.27 11.24
C ALA A 189 -0.71 -22.32 11.84
N PHE A 190 -0.16 -23.39 12.42
CA PHE A 190 -0.99 -24.43 13.06
C PHE A 190 -1.61 -23.98 14.38
N GLN A 191 -0.95 -23.10 15.14
CA GLN A 191 -1.55 -22.48 16.33
C GLN A 191 -2.71 -21.55 15.97
N ALA A 192 -2.65 -20.88 14.80
CA ALA A 192 -3.76 -20.09 14.28
C ALA A 192 -4.98 -20.95 13.86
N GLY A 193 -4.77 -22.26 13.59
CA GLY A 193 -5.85 -23.24 13.43
C GLY A 193 -6.62 -23.18 12.10
N GLY A 194 -6.04 -22.57 11.06
CA GLY A 194 -6.68 -22.40 9.75
C GLY A 194 -6.62 -23.61 8.81
N PHE A 195 -5.76 -24.59 9.11
CA PHE A 195 -5.47 -25.70 8.19
C PHE A 195 -6.72 -26.54 7.88
N GLU A 196 -7.01 -26.73 6.59
CA GLU A 196 -8.13 -27.53 6.08
C GLU A 196 -9.51 -27.11 6.63
N GLN A 197 -9.66 -25.84 7.03
CA GLN A 197 -10.95 -25.27 7.44
C GLN A 197 -11.82 -24.83 6.25
N GLY A 198 -11.25 -24.81 5.04
CA GLY A 198 -11.87 -24.28 3.83
C GLY A 198 -11.82 -22.74 3.76
N PRO A 199 -12.49 -22.13 2.79
CA PRO A 199 -12.28 -20.72 2.47
C PRO A 199 -12.87 -19.80 3.54
N ARG A 200 -12.05 -18.86 4.01
CA ARG A 200 -12.48 -17.82 4.94
C ARG A 200 -13.33 -16.82 4.16
N ALA A 201 -14.57 -16.62 4.60
CA ALA A 201 -15.50 -15.74 3.89
C ALA A 201 -15.01 -14.28 3.90
N GLY A 202 -14.41 -13.84 2.78
CA GLY A 202 -14.33 -12.43 2.42
C GLY A 202 -15.74 -11.84 2.47
N VAL A 203 -15.91 -10.64 3.02
CA VAL A 203 -17.25 -10.04 3.18
C VAL A 203 -17.97 -10.06 1.84
N ALA A 204 -19.00 -10.89 1.71
CA ALA A 204 -19.99 -10.69 0.66
C ALA A 204 -20.54 -9.28 0.89
N ALA A 205 -20.37 -8.38 -0.08
CA ALA A 205 -20.96 -7.06 -0.04
C ALA A 205 -22.44 -7.21 0.38
N VAL A 206 -22.78 -6.71 1.57
CA VAL A 206 -24.14 -6.74 2.08
C VAL A 206 -25.01 -6.02 1.05
N PRO A 207 -26.06 -6.63 0.47
CA PRO A 207 -27.02 -5.90 -0.33
C PRO A 207 -27.62 -4.82 0.58
N GLU A 208 -27.42 -3.55 0.24
CA GLU A 208 -27.93 -2.44 1.04
C GLU A 208 -29.43 -2.69 1.32
N PRO A 209 -29.87 -2.60 2.59
CA PRO A 209 -31.25 -2.84 2.93
C PRO A 209 -32.11 -1.89 2.09
N SER A 210 -33.19 -2.44 1.54
CA SER A 210 -34.23 -1.83 0.70
C SER A 210 -34.80 -0.50 1.23
N SER A 211 -33.96 0.51 1.41
CA SER A 211 -34.29 1.85 1.90
C SER A 211 -35.01 2.66 0.82
N MET A 212 -34.86 2.26 -0.45
CA MET A 212 -35.72 2.72 -1.54
C MET A 212 -37.17 2.19 -1.46
N LEU A 213 -37.43 1.06 -0.78
CA LEU A 213 -38.81 0.57 -0.59
C LEU A 213 -39.54 1.34 0.51
N LEU A 214 -38.83 1.82 1.54
CA LEU A 214 -39.42 2.62 2.61
C LEU A 214 -39.85 4.02 2.11
N PHE A 215 -39.16 4.58 1.12
CA PHE A 215 -39.52 5.87 0.54
C PHE A 215 -40.74 5.80 -0.40
N ALA A 216 -40.99 4.65 -1.02
CA ALA A 216 -42.14 4.44 -1.92
C ALA A 216 -43.48 4.27 -1.19
N LEU A 217 -43.47 3.85 0.09
CA LEU A 217 -44.69 3.69 0.90
C LEU A 217 -45.08 4.96 1.69
N GLY A 218 -44.21 5.96 1.76
CA GLY A 218 -44.45 7.23 2.46
C GLY A 218 -45.18 8.31 1.65
N LEU A 219 -45.46 8.09 0.35
CA LEU A 219 -46.06 9.06 -0.56
C LEU A 219 -47.51 8.73 -0.97
N LEU A 220 -48.30 8.12 -0.09
CA LEU A 220 -49.76 8.08 -0.25
C LEU A 220 -50.38 9.39 0.30
N PRO A 221 -50.76 10.36 -0.55
CA PRO A 221 -51.44 11.56 -0.07
C PRO A 221 -52.84 11.22 0.45
N LEU A 222 -53.11 11.66 1.68
CA LEU A 222 -54.44 11.77 2.27
C LEU A 222 -55.29 12.70 1.40
N LEU A 223 -56.09 12.14 0.50
CA LEU A 223 -57.09 12.91 -0.25
C LEU A 223 -58.25 13.30 0.69
N PRO A 224 -58.65 14.58 0.75
CA PRO A 224 -59.70 15.05 1.64
C PRO A 224 -61.08 14.54 1.20
N ALA A 225 -61.80 13.90 2.13
CA ALA A 225 -63.17 13.49 1.95
C ALA A 225 -64.09 14.71 1.73
N ARG A 226 -64.63 14.80 0.51
CA ARG A 226 -65.54 15.86 0.06
C ARG A 226 -66.90 15.70 0.77
N ARG A 227 -67.18 16.49 1.81
CA ARG A 227 -68.50 16.58 2.45
C ARG A 227 -69.53 17.15 1.46
N LYS A 228 -70.53 16.35 1.08
CA LYS A 228 -71.76 16.83 0.41
C LYS A 228 -72.63 17.59 1.41
N ARG A 229 -73.04 18.81 1.04
CA ARG A 229 -74.08 19.61 1.73
C ARG A 229 -75.46 19.06 1.38
N SER A 230 -76.38 19.02 2.36
CA SER A 230 -77.83 19.16 2.15
C SER A 230 -78.25 20.48 2.76
#